data_AF-A0A6N8ADV5-F1
#
_entry.id   AF-A0A6N8ADV5-F1
#
_cell.length_a   1.000
_cell.length_b   1.000
_cell.length_c   1.000
_cell.angle_alpha   90.00
_cell.angle_beta   90.00
_cell.angle_gamma   90.00
#
_symmetry.space_group_name_H-M   'P 1'
#
loop_
_entity.id
_entity.type
_entity.pdbx_description
1 polymer ?
#
loop_
_entity_poly.entity_id
_entity_poly.type
_entity_poly.pdbx_seq_one_letter_code
_entity_poly.pdbx_strand_id
1 'polypeptide(L)'
;MIHHERRLEIDTNPEAIWMVLSRFMHIDEFAPQVTTVDALTNGKDGVGSKRRCHFENGTSLIEEVTDWRPNRGYSVRLSEMPAMPLTEAHAAIAIEPLADSRSRVIWSMDYEMKYGPLGWLLGQTLLKVMMGRVLDSNLKALAEKLRTDQIPDAQFAFY
;
A
#
# COMPACT_ATOMS: atom_id res chain seq x y z
N MET A 1 -17.58 10.60 -1.69
CA MET A 1 -16.26 9.94 -1.67
C MET A 1 -15.28 10.80 -0.88
N ILE A 2 -14.52 10.19 0.03
CA ILE A 2 -13.46 10.82 0.82
C ILE A 2 -12.14 10.33 0.23
N HIS A 3 -11.30 11.26 -0.19
CA HIS A 3 -9.95 10.98 -0.69
C HIS A 3 -8.92 11.28 0.39
N HIS A 4 -7.96 10.37 0.58
CA HIS A 4 -6.82 10.58 1.45
C HIS A 4 -5.54 10.08 0.80
N GLU A 5 -4.48 10.88 0.84
CA GLU A 5 -3.19 10.49 0.30
C GLU A 5 -2.04 10.94 1.20
N ARG A 6 -0.92 10.23 1.07
CA ARG A 6 0.39 10.64 1.55
C ARG A 6 1.41 10.43 0.44
N ARG A 7 2.51 11.16 0.56
CA ARG A 7 3.61 11.08 -0.40
C ARG A 7 4.94 11.16 0.31
N LEU A 8 5.92 10.46 -0.25
CA LEU A 8 7.29 10.46 0.22
C LEU A 8 8.22 10.51 -0.99
N GLU A 9 9.24 11.36 -0.94
CA GLU A 9 10.33 11.33 -1.91
C GLU A 9 11.39 10.34 -1.41
N ILE A 10 11.84 9.45 -2.30
CA ILE A 10 12.79 8.38 -2.02
C ILE A 10 13.94 8.52 -3.00
N ASP A 11 15.17 8.40 -2.50
CA ASP A 11 16.41 8.56 -3.26
C ASP A 11 16.75 7.31 -4.09
N THR A 12 15.80 6.85 -4.91
CA THR A 12 16.01 5.77 -5.86
C THR A 12 15.09 5.88 -7.07
N ASN A 13 15.43 5.16 -8.13
CA ASN A 13 14.68 5.19 -9.39
C ASN A 13 13.35 4.42 -9.31
N PRO A 14 12.40 4.68 -10.23
CA PRO A 14 11.11 4.01 -10.23
C PRO A 14 11.18 2.49 -10.36
N GLU A 15 12.18 1.97 -11.08
CA GLU A 15 12.41 0.54 -11.27
C GLU A 15 12.71 -0.16 -9.94
N ALA A 16 13.55 0.41 -9.09
CA ALA A 16 13.89 -0.14 -7.78
C ALA A 16 12.69 -0.18 -6.85
N ILE A 17 11.89 0.90 -6.81
CA ILE A 17 10.63 0.93 -6.05
C ILE A 17 9.67 -0.12 -6.58
N TRP A 18 9.56 -0.25 -7.90
CA TRP A 18 8.68 -1.21 -8.54
C TRP A 18 9.08 -2.66 -8.28
N MET A 19 10.37 -2.99 -8.19
CA MET A 19 10.80 -4.35 -7.82
C MET A 19 10.25 -4.79 -6.45
N VAL A 20 10.09 -3.86 -5.51
CA VAL A 20 9.46 -4.14 -4.22
C VAL A 20 7.93 -4.17 -4.36
N LEU A 21 7.34 -3.10 -4.90
CA LEU A 21 5.88 -2.95 -4.95
C LEU A 21 5.17 -3.98 -5.85
N SER A 22 5.83 -4.41 -6.93
CA SER A 22 5.26 -5.38 -7.89
C SER A 22 5.14 -6.79 -7.36
N ARG A 23 5.76 -7.08 -6.20
CA ARG A 23 5.57 -8.32 -5.44
C ARG A 23 4.26 -8.21 -4.66
N PHE A 24 3.14 -8.15 -5.39
CA PHE A 24 1.83 -7.81 -4.83
C PHE A 24 1.41 -8.79 -3.72
N MET A 25 1.74 -10.08 -3.84
CA MET A 25 1.43 -11.06 -2.80
C MET A 25 2.32 -10.99 -1.55
N HIS A 26 3.30 -10.08 -1.49
CA HIS A 26 4.33 -10.00 -0.45
C HIS A 26 4.37 -8.63 0.23
N ILE A 27 3.23 -7.94 0.33
CA ILE A 27 3.17 -6.61 0.97
C ILE A 27 3.46 -6.67 2.47
N ASP A 28 3.22 -7.81 3.11
CA ASP A 28 3.57 -8.12 4.50
C ASP A 28 5.08 -8.06 4.77
N GLU A 29 5.93 -8.13 3.74
CA GLU A 29 7.38 -7.98 3.92
C GLU A 29 7.81 -6.57 4.34
N PHE A 30 6.95 -5.56 4.14
CA PHE A 30 7.28 -4.18 4.52
C PHE A 30 6.11 -3.39 5.11
N ALA A 31 4.85 -3.66 4.76
CA ALA A 31 3.73 -2.89 5.27
C ALA A 31 3.45 -3.25 6.74
N PRO A 32 3.71 -2.36 7.71
CA PRO A 32 3.85 -2.78 9.12
C PRO A 32 2.58 -3.32 9.77
N GLN A 33 1.40 -3.02 9.21
CA GLN A 33 0.12 -3.43 9.77
C GLN A 33 -0.36 -4.77 9.22
N VAL A 34 0.21 -5.24 8.11
CA VAL A 34 -0.15 -6.52 7.49
C VAL A 34 0.68 -7.61 8.12
N THR A 35 0.05 -8.55 8.82
CA THR A 35 0.73 -9.64 9.50
C THR A 35 1.04 -10.81 8.57
N THR A 36 0.09 -11.12 7.69
CA THR A 36 0.20 -12.20 6.71
C THR A 36 -0.67 -11.89 5.49
N VAL A 37 -0.30 -12.49 4.36
CA VAL A 37 -1.04 -12.39 3.10
C VAL A 37 -1.41 -13.79 2.60
N ASP A 38 -2.69 -14.00 2.28
CA ASP A 38 -3.11 -15.15 1.48
C ASP A 38 -3.25 -14.74 0.01
N ALA A 39 -2.54 -15.42 -0.89
CA ALA A 39 -2.76 -15.28 -2.32
C ALA A 39 -4.08 -15.95 -2.72
N LEU A 40 -5.01 -15.18 -3.26
CA LEU A 40 -6.32 -15.68 -3.73
C LEU A 40 -6.35 -15.95 -5.24
N THR A 41 -5.30 -15.52 -5.94
CA THR A 41 -5.06 -15.79 -7.35
C THR A 41 -3.65 -16.32 -7.55
N ASN A 42 -3.48 -17.20 -8.53
CA ASN A 42 -2.19 -17.80 -8.87
C ASN A 42 -1.65 -17.22 -10.18
N GLY A 43 -0.33 -17.21 -10.34
CA GLY A 43 0.34 -16.77 -11.57
C GLY A 43 1.13 -15.48 -11.39
N LYS A 44 1.33 -14.74 -12.49
CA LYS A 44 2.01 -13.44 -12.44
C LYS A 44 1.04 -12.38 -11.93
N ASP A 45 1.54 -11.53 -11.03
CA ASP A 45 0.78 -10.39 -10.52
C ASP A 45 0.45 -9.37 -11.63
N GLY A 46 -0.73 -8.78 -11.54
CA GLY A 46 -1.30 -7.87 -12.53
C GLY A 46 -2.79 -7.64 -12.31
N VAL A 47 -3.47 -7.00 -13.28
CA VAL A 47 -4.92 -6.75 -13.22
C VAL A 47 -5.69 -8.05 -12.96
N GLY A 48 -6.61 -8.00 -12.00
CA GLY A 48 -7.42 -9.14 -11.54
C GLY A 48 -6.75 -10.00 -10.47
N SER A 49 -5.49 -9.75 -10.11
CA SER A 49 -4.84 -10.45 -8.99
C SER A 49 -5.51 -10.08 -7.67
N LYS A 50 -5.67 -11.04 -6.77
CA LYS A 50 -6.34 -10.87 -5.48
C LYS A 50 -5.51 -11.40 -4.34
N ARG A 51 -5.48 -10.65 -3.25
CA ARG A 51 -4.85 -11.05 -1.99
C ARG A 51 -5.76 -10.77 -0.81
N ARG A 52 -5.66 -11.58 0.23
CA ARG A 52 -6.25 -11.29 1.54
C ARG A 52 -5.16 -10.80 2.47
N CYS A 53 -5.32 -9.59 2.99
CA CYS A 53 -4.42 -9.02 3.98
C CYS A 53 -5.02 -9.24 5.37
N HIS A 54 -4.26 -9.86 6.26
CA HIS A 54 -4.61 -9.99 7.68
C HIS A 54 -3.88 -8.94 8.51
N PHE A 55 -4.54 -8.39 9.52
CA PHE A 55 -4.01 -7.32 10.35
C PHE A 55 -3.85 -7.78 11.81
N GLU A 56 -3.00 -7.08 12.58
CA GLU A 56 -2.70 -7.41 13.98
C GLU A 56 -3.93 -7.45 14.90
N ASN A 57 -4.96 -6.67 14.58
CA ASN A 57 -6.22 -6.63 15.34
C ASN A 57 -7.17 -7.81 15.03
N GLY A 58 -6.72 -8.79 14.24
CA GLY A 58 -7.48 -9.97 13.84
C GLY A 58 -8.50 -9.72 12.73
N THR A 59 -8.55 -8.52 12.16
CA THR A 59 -9.40 -8.25 10.99
C THR A 59 -8.65 -8.57 9.70
N SER A 60 -9.39 -8.64 8.60
CA SER A 60 -8.83 -8.86 7.27
C SER A 60 -9.59 -8.06 6.22
N LEU A 61 -9.01 -7.93 5.03
CA LEU A 61 -9.70 -7.45 3.84
C LEU A 61 -9.15 -8.15 2.59
N ILE A 62 -9.93 -8.11 1.50
CA ILE A 62 -9.47 -8.55 0.18
C ILE A 62 -9.15 -7.33 -0.68
N GLU A 63 -8.00 -7.33 -1.33
CA GLU A 63 -7.63 -6.39 -2.39
C GLU A 63 -7.62 -7.08 -3.74
N GLU A 64 -8.22 -6.44 -4.73
CA GLU A 64 -8.22 -6.87 -6.13
C GLU A 64 -7.59 -5.78 -7.01
N VAL A 65 -6.56 -6.13 -7.78
CA VAL A 65 -5.88 -5.18 -8.68
C VAL A 65 -6.81 -4.75 -9.82
N THR A 66 -7.03 -3.45 -9.95
CA THR A 66 -7.88 -2.83 -10.98
C THR A 66 -7.10 -2.12 -12.07
N ASP A 67 -5.88 -1.67 -11.78
CA ASP A 67 -4.95 -1.04 -12.73
C ASP A 67 -3.52 -1.47 -12.37
N TRP A 68 -2.67 -1.70 -13.37
CA TRP A 68 -1.29 -2.18 -13.17
C TRP A 68 -0.37 -1.55 -14.20
N ARG A 69 0.56 -0.70 -13.75
CA ARG A 69 1.47 0.05 -14.62
C ARG A 69 2.90 -0.13 -14.17
N PRO A 70 3.68 -0.98 -14.86
CA PRO A 70 5.08 -1.20 -14.54
C PRO A 70 5.86 0.09 -14.33
N ASN A 71 6.65 0.16 -13.26
CA ASN A 71 7.44 1.33 -12.83
C ASN A 71 6.64 2.60 -12.55
N ARG A 72 5.31 2.54 -12.52
CA ARG A 72 4.42 3.69 -12.31
C ARG A 72 3.40 3.48 -11.21
N GLY A 73 3.12 2.23 -10.82
CA GLY A 73 2.22 1.92 -9.72
C GLY A 73 1.07 0.98 -10.09
N TYR A 74 0.12 0.84 -9.17
CA TYR A 74 -1.09 0.04 -9.35
C TYR A 74 -2.23 0.55 -8.47
N SER A 75 -3.45 0.15 -8.82
CA SER A 75 -4.66 0.43 -8.04
C SER A 75 -5.34 -0.87 -7.64
N VAL A 76 -5.99 -0.85 -6.49
CA VAL A 76 -6.76 -1.98 -5.97
C VAL A 76 -8.15 -1.53 -5.52
N ARG A 77 -9.14 -2.40 -5.70
CA ARG A 77 -10.44 -2.32 -5.05
C ARG A 77 -10.42 -3.18 -3.80
N LEU A 78 -10.95 -2.65 -2.70
CA LEU A 78 -11.02 -3.36 -1.43
C LEU A 78 -12.43 -3.95 -1.23
N SER A 79 -12.49 -5.12 -0.62
CA SER A 79 -13.72 -5.83 -0.30
C SER A 79 -13.57 -6.64 0.99
N GLU A 80 -14.68 -7.21 1.48
CA GLU A 80 -14.71 -7.96 2.75
C GLU A 80 -14.11 -7.16 3.92
N MET A 81 -14.60 -5.93 4.12
CA MET A 81 -14.14 -5.00 5.14
C MET A 81 -15.17 -4.84 6.29
N PRO A 82 -15.61 -5.91 6.99
CA PRO A 82 -16.69 -5.81 7.98
C PRO A 82 -16.33 -4.91 9.17
N ALA A 83 -15.03 -4.76 9.46
CA ALA A 83 -14.51 -3.92 10.53
C ALA A 83 -14.57 -2.41 10.22
N MET A 84 -14.83 -2.03 8.96
CA MET A 84 -14.89 -0.63 8.55
C MET A 84 -16.32 -0.26 8.09
N PRO A 85 -16.84 0.90 8.51
CA PRO A 85 -18.17 1.36 8.09
C PRO A 85 -18.11 1.97 6.68
N LEU A 86 -17.65 1.19 5.69
CA LEU A 86 -17.45 1.64 4.31
C LEU A 86 -18.36 0.88 3.33
N THR A 87 -18.95 1.59 2.36
CA THR A 87 -19.70 1.00 1.25
C THR A 87 -18.78 0.61 0.09
N GLU A 88 -17.74 1.42 -0.14
CA GLU A 88 -16.76 1.24 -1.20
C GLU A 88 -15.40 1.76 -0.73
N ALA A 89 -14.32 1.10 -1.14
CA ALA A 89 -12.97 1.58 -0.91
C ALA A 89 -12.03 1.12 -2.03
N HIS A 90 -11.14 2.02 -2.44
CA HIS A 90 -10.06 1.78 -3.39
C HIS A 90 -8.76 2.33 -2.78
N ALA A 91 -7.64 1.69 -3.09
CA ALA A 91 -6.33 2.22 -2.78
C ALA A 91 -5.48 2.28 -4.05
N ALA A 92 -4.57 3.22 -4.12
CA ALA A 92 -3.64 3.34 -5.22
C ALA A 92 -2.24 3.66 -4.70
N ILE A 93 -1.24 3.13 -5.40
CA ILE A 93 0.15 3.51 -5.24
C ILE A 93 0.62 4.04 -6.59
N ALA A 94 1.15 5.24 -6.62
CA ALA A 94 1.74 5.85 -7.81
C ALA A 94 3.22 6.15 -7.58
N ILE A 95 4.02 5.95 -8.62
CA ILE A 95 5.45 6.26 -8.65
C ILE A 95 5.68 7.32 -9.72
N GLU A 96 6.13 8.49 -9.28
CA GLU A 96 6.49 9.61 -10.15
C GLU A 96 8.02 9.73 -10.20
N PRO A 97 8.66 9.62 -11.38
CA PRO A 97 10.08 9.90 -11.50
C PRO A 97 10.36 11.39 -11.22
N LEU A 98 11.43 11.65 -10.46
CA LEU A 98 11.98 12.99 -10.22
C LEU A 98 13.39 13.09 -10.85
N ALA A 99 13.99 14.28 -10.78
CA ALA A 99 15.39 14.48 -11.16
C ALA A 99 16.36 13.68 -10.26
N ASP A 100 17.58 13.48 -10.74
CA ASP A 100 18.70 12.90 -9.99
C ASP A 100 18.45 11.47 -9.47
N SER A 101 17.76 10.64 -10.26
CA SER A 101 17.42 9.25 -9.91
C SER A 101 16.61 9.12 -8.62
N ARG A 102 15.79 10.12 -8.31
CA ARG A 102 14.83 10.10 -7.19
C ARG A 102 13.43 9.82 -7.71
N SER A 103 12.54 9.41 -6.81
CA SER A 103 11.14 9.19 -7.13
C SER A 103 10.25 9.70 -6.02
N ARG A 104 9.05 10.17 -6.37
CA ARG A 104 7.97 10.41 -5.42
C ARG A 104 7.02 9.22 -5.46
N VAL A 105 6.82 8.60 -4.30
CA VAL A 105 5.77 7.59 -4.11
C VAL A 105 4.57 8.27 -3.48
N ILE A 106 3.40 8.12 -4.11
CA ILE A 106 2.12 8.59 -3.60
C ILE A 106 1.29 7.37 -3.27
N TRP A 107 0.79 7.29 -2.04
CA TRP A 107 -0.12 6.24 -1.61
C TRP A 107 -1.43 6.89 -1.21
N SER A 108 -2.52 6.48 -1.85
CA SER A 108 -3.83 7.04 -1.65
C SER A 108 -4.89 5.98 -1.35
N MET A 109 -5.98 6.46 -0.76
CA MET A 109 -7.18 5.70 -0.50
C MET A 109 -8.42 6.57 -0.76
N ASP A 110 -9.35 6.02 -1.51
CA ASP A 110 -10.63 6.63 -1.83
C ASP A 110 -11.73 5.75 -1.25
N TYR A 111 -12.57 6.30 -0.38
CA TYR A 111 -13.60 5.52 0.29
C TYR A 111 -14.91 6.27 0.49
N GLU A 112 -15.99 5.50 0.61
CA GLU A 112 -17.31 6.01 0.92
C GLU A 112 -17.83 5.43 2.24
N MET A 113 -18.32 6.32 3.11
CA MET A 113 -18.82 5.96 4.43
C MET A 113 -20.25 5.41 4.35
N LYS A 114 -20.54 4.40 5.16
CA LYS A 114 -21.91 4.02 5.52
C LYS A 114 -22.57 5.18 6.28
N TYR A 115 -23.91 5.24 6.25
CA TYR A 115 -24.77 6.16 7.03
C TYR A 115 -24.81 7.63 6.58
N GLY A 116 -24.45 7.92 5.33
CA GLY A 116 -24.70 9.25 4.72
C GLY A 116 -23.94 10.40 5.42
N PRO A 117 -24.53 11.61 5.53
CA PRO A 117 -23.82 12.81 6.02
C PRO A 117 -23.26 12.71 7.45
N LEU A 118 -23.92 11.96 8.35
CA LEU A 118 -23.42 11.74 9.71
C LEU A 118 -22.19 10.83 9.72
N GLY A 119 -22.23 9.74 8.92
CA GLY A 119 -21.08 8.88 8.70
C GLY A 119 -19.93 9.63 8.03
N TRP A 120 -20.23 10.54 7.10
CA TRP A 120 -19.22 11.40 6.47
C TRP A 120 -18.48 12.28 7.48
N LEU A 121 -19.18 12.92 8.43
CA LEU A 121 -18.54 13.76 9.47
C LEU A 121 -17.61 12.95 10.40
N LEU A 122 -18.03 11.76 10.83
CA LEU A 122 -17.19 10.84 11.61
C LEU A 122 -15.98 10.36 10.78
N GLY A 123 -16.19 10.04 9.50
CA GLY A 123 -15.14 9.64 8.57
C GLY A 123 -14.08 10.71 8.33
N GLN A 124 -14.47 11.99 8.32
CA GLN A 124 -13.55 13.12 8.11
C GLN A 124 -12.61 13.39 9.29
N THR A 125 -12.89 12.86 10.48
CA THR A 125 -12.10 13.15 11.69
C THR A 125 -11.19 11.98 12.06
N LEU A 126 -11.72 10.98 12.77
CA LEU A 126 -10.92 9.88 13.32
C LEU A 126 -10.36 8.97 12.22
N LEU A 127 -11.21 8.58 11.26
CA LEU A 127 -10.82 7.66 10.20
C LEU A 127 -9.76 8.28 9.29
N LYS A 128 -9.90 9.57 8.94
CA LYS A 128 -8.90 10.31 8.17
C LYS A 128 -7.53 10.37 8.86
N VAL A 129 -7.50 10.64 10.18
CA VAL A 129 -6.25 10.65 10.95
C VAL A 129 -5.61 9.25 10.98
N MET A 130 -6.41 8.21 11.22
CA MET A 130 -5.95 6.83 11.23
C MET A 130 -5.39 6.41 9.87
N MET A 131 -6.14 6.63 8.79
CA MET A 131 -5.71 6.35 7.41
C MET A 131 -4.43 7.08 7.06
N GLY A 132 -4.32 8.35 7.47
CA GLY A 132 -3.08 9.12 7.29
C GLY A 132 -1.87 8.45 7.91
N ARG A 133 -1.99 7.99 9.16
CA ARG A 133 -0.92 7.26 9.84
C ARG A 133 -0.59 5.94 9.16
N VAL A 134 -1.59 5.23 8.65
CA VAL A 134 -1.38 3.98 7.89
C VAL A 134 -0.56 4.23 6.63
N LEU A 135 -0.97 5.22 5.82
CA LEU A 135 -0.26 5.58 4.59
C LEU A 135 1.16 6.08 4.88
N ASP A 136 1.33 6.93 5.91
CA ASP A 136 2.65 7.41 6.34
C ASP A 136 3.55 6.25 6.82
N SER A 137 3.00 5.29 7.55
CA SER A 137 3.72 4.11 8.03
C SER A 137 4.18 3.22 6.87
N ASN A 138 3.30 2.96 5.90
CA ASN A 138 3.62 2.14 4.75
C ASN A 138 4.69 2.78 3.86
N LEU A 139 4.61 4.10 3.64
CA LEU A 139 5.62 4.84 2.87
C LEU A 139 7.00 4.80 3.55
N LYS A 140 7.05 5.02 4.87
CA LYS A 140 8.31 4.94 5.63
C LYS A 140 8.91 3.55 5.60
N ALA A 141 8.09 2.51 5.75
CA ALA A 141 8.57 1.14 5.74
C ALA A 141 9.04 0.70 4.35
N LEU A 142 8.38 1.16 3.28
CA LEU A 142 8.86 0.99 1.90
C LEU A 142 10.24 1.63 1.70
N ALA A 143 10.42 2.87 2.15
CA ALA A 143 11.71 3.56 2.04
C ALA A 143 12.82 2.83 2.82
N GLU A 144 12.51 2.32 4.01
CA GLU A 144 13.46 1.55 4.82
C GLU A 144 13.81 0.19 4.19
N LYS A 145 12.83 -0.50 3.60
CA LYS A 145 13.04 -1.74 2.85
C LYS A 145 13.99 -1.51 1.67
N LEU A 146 13.77 -0.45 0.90
CA LEU A 146 14.63 -0.05 -0.22
C LEU A 146 16.05 0.31 0.23
N ARG A 147 16.19 0.98 1.38
CA ARG A 147 17.50 1.29 1.97
C ARG A 147 18.26 0.02 2.37
N THR A 148 17.56 -0.96 2.95
CA THR A 148 18.15 -2.23 3.39
C THR A 148 18.56 -3.08 2.19
N ASP A 149 17.72 -3.19 1.17
CA ASP A 149 18.00 -3.96 -0.04
C ASP A 149 19.15 -3.35 -0.89
N GLN A 150 19.44 -2.05 -0.73
CA GLN A 150 20.59 -1.37 -1.34
C GLN A 150 21.92 -1.60 -0.60
N ILE A 151 21.89 -2.01 0.67
CA ILE A 151 23.09 -2.39 1.42
C ILE A 151 23.27 -3.88 1.17
N PRO A 152 24.18 -4.32 0.28
CA PRO A 152 24.47 -5.75 0.17
C PRO A 152 24.91 -6.30 1.52
N ASP A 153 24.56 -7.56 1.82
CA ASP A 153 24.99 -8.37 2.97
C ASP A 153 26.53 -8.54 3.04
N ALA A 154 27.26 -7.44 3.10
CA ALA A 154 28.72 -7.37 3.09
C ALA A 154 29.30 -7.25 4.50
N GLN A 155 28.63 -7.83 5.51
CA GLN A 155 29.10 -7.78 6.91
C GLN A 155 29.17 -9.13 7.65
N PHE A 156 29.06 -10.28 6.97
CA PHE A 156 29.31 -11.59 7.60
C PHE A 156 30.32 -12.48 6.84
N ALA A 157 31.39 -11.89 6.33
CA ALA A 157 32.56 -12.62 5.84
C ALA A 157 33.85 -12.15 6.54
N PHE A 158 33.91 -12.34 7.86
CA PHE A 158 35.17 -12.43 8.59
C PHE A 158 35.10 -13.63 9.53
N TYR A 159 35.45 -14.80 8.98
CA TYR A 159 36.07 -15.91 9.70
C TYR A 159 37.08 -16.58 8.77
#